data_AF-A0A392UJR7-F1
#
_entry.id   AF-A0A392UJR7-F1
#
_cell.length_a   1.000
_cell.length_b   1.000
_cell.length_c   1.000
_cell.angle_alpha   90.00
_cell.angle_beta   90.00
_cell.angle_gamma   90.00
#
_symmetry.space_group_name_H-M   'P 1'
#
loop_
_entity.id
_entity.type
_entity.pdbx_description
1 polymer ?
#
loop_
_entity_poly.entity_id
_entity_poly.type
_entity_poly.pdbx_seq_one_letter_code
_entity_poly.pdbx_strand_id
1 'polypeptide(L)' 'ILGNKNDVPGTTLDIELRQSMGLNAINRPMLELFMCSVLNDIGYDEAFERLLTWIV' A
#
# COMPACT_ATOMS: atom_id res chain seq x y z
N ILE A 1 3.61 -1.11 -2.81
CA ILE A 1 2.88 -2.33 -2.38
C ILE A 1 1.42 -1.93 -2.22
N LEU A 2 0.50 -2.74 -2.73
CA LEU A 2 -0.94 -2.52 -2.54
C LEU A 2 -1.46 -3.44 -1.42
N GLY A 3 -1.90 -2.85 -0.32
CA GLY A 3 -2.65 -3.51 0.75
C GLY A 3 -4.13 -3.58 0.37
N ASN A 4 -4.48 -4.57 -0.46
CA ASN A 4 -5.82 -4.69 -1.04
C ASN A 4 -6.85 -5.24 -0.03
N LYS A 5 -8.14 -5.11 -0.39
CA LYS A 5 -9.34 -5.54 0.36
C LYS A 5 -9.63 -4.67 1.59
N ASN A 6 -9.29 -3.38 1.53
CA ASN A 6 -9.53 -2.44 2.63
C ASN A 6 -11.03 -2.23 2.96
N ASP A 7 -11.92 -2.70 2.09
CA ASP A 7 -13.37 -2.68 2.24
C ASP A 7 -13.95 -3.85 3.07
N VAL A 8 -13.16 -4.88 3.37
CA VAL A 8 -13.65 -6.09 4.04
C VAL A 8 -13.52 -5.96 5.57
N PRO A 9 -14.54 -6.38 6.35
CA PRO A 9 -14.43 -6.44 7.81
C PRO A 9 -13.25 -7.30 8.27
N GLY A 10 -12.50 -6.80 9.26
CA GLY A 10 -11.32 -7.50 9.79
C GLY A 10 -10.06 -7.35 8.93
N THR A 11 -10.05 -6.43 7.97
CA THR A 11 -8.84 -6.06 7.25
C THR A 11 -7.73 -5.60 8.21
N THR A 12 -6.50 -5.98 7.88
CA THR A 12 -5.30 -5.58 8.62
C THR A 12 -5.03 -4.09 8.42
N LEU A 13 -4.68 -3.40 9.50
CA LEU A 13 -4.31 -1.98 9.43
C LEU A 13 -2.97 -1.78 8.72
N ASP A 14 -2.74 -0.62 8.12
CA ASP A 14 -1.47 -0.27 7.45
C ASP A 14 -0.25 -0.57 8.33
N ILE A 15 -0.27 -0.11 9.59
CA ILE A 15 0.84 -0.29 10.53
C ILE A 15 1.15 -1.76 10.82
N GLU A 16 0.11 -2.58 10.98
CA GLU A 16 0.21 -4.01 11.25
C GLU A 16 0.72 -4.75 10.01
N LEU A 17 0.26 -4.37 8.82
CA LEU A 17 0.71 -4.93 7.56
C LEU A 17 2.18 -4.60 7.30
N ARG A 18 2.60 -3.35 7.56
CA ARG A 18 4.01 -2.93 7.49
C ARG A 18 4.89 -3.73 8.43
N GLN A 19 4.43 -3.94 9.66
CA GLN A 19 5.17 -4.73 10.65
C GLN A 19 5.27 -6.20 10.23
N SER A 20 4.15 -6.81 9.83
CA SER A 20 4.07 -8.22 9.43
C SER A 20 4.94 -8.52 8.21
N MET A 21 5.00 -7.60 7.25
CA MET A 21 5.84 -7.72 6.06
C MET A 21 7.29 -7.24 6.28
N GLY A 22 7.65 -6.80 7.48
CA GLY A 22 8.98 -6.30 7.80
C GLY A 22 9.36 -4.99 7.08
N LEU A 23 8.38 -4.23 6.57
CA LEU A 23 8.64 -3.01 5.79
C LEU A 23 9.31 -1.91 6.61
N ASN A 24 9.05 -1.89 7.92
CA ASN A 24 9.66 -0.91 8.84
C ASN A 24 11.18 -1.05 8.94
N ALA A 25 11.73 -2.23 8.63
CA ALA A 25 13.17 -2.46 8.61
C ALA A 25 13.82 -2.10 7.26
N ILE A 26 13.02 -1.83 6.23
CA ILE A 26 13.52 -1.54 4.88
C ILE A 26 13.73 -0.03 4.75
N ASN A 27 14.98 0.40 4.87
CA ASN A 27 15.36 1.78 4.53
C ASN A 27 15.59 1.92 3.02
N ARG A 28 14.51 1.87 2.23
CA ARG A 28 14.54 2.15 0.78
C ARG A 28 13.57 3.27 0.45
N PRO A 29 14.03 4.36 -0.17
CA PRO A 29 13.17 5.51 -0.48
C PRO A 29 12.10 5.22 -1.54
N MET A 30 12.26 4.17 -2.35
CA MET A 30 11.27 3.76 -3.38
C MET A 30 10.41 2.58 -2.91
N LEU A 31 9.98 2.56 -1.65
CA LEU A 31 9.10 1.53 -1.12
C LEU A 31 7.98 2.16 -0.28
N GLU A 32 6.77 2.10 -0.81
CA GLU A 32 5.57 2.59 -0.12
C GLU A 32 4.49 1.50 -0.09
N LEU A 33 3.63 1.55 0.92
CA LEU A 33 2.44 0.72 1.07
C LEU A 33 1.21 1.63 0.98
N PHE A 34 0.25 1.25 0.15
CA PHE A 34 -1.00 1.95 -0.07
C PHE A 34 -2.16 0.99 0.22
N MET A 35 -3.04 1.36 1.14
CA MET A 35 -4.23 0.57 1.46
C MET A 35 -5.34 0.89 0.47
N CYS A 36 -5.92 -0.14 -0.16
CA CYS A 36 -6.85 0.05 -1.27
C CYS A 36 -7.96 -1.01 -1.30
N SER A 37 -9.00 -0.75 -2.09
CA SER A 37 -9.97 -1.76 -2.52
C SER A 37 -10.06 -1.74 -4.04
N VAL A 38 -9.46 -2.73 -4.68
CA VAL A 38 -9.49 -2.83 -6.15
C VAL A 38 -10.90 -3.11 -6.68
N LEU A 39 -11.69 -3.91 -5.96
CA LEU A 39 -13.05 -4.24 -6.38
C LEU A 39 -14.00 -3.04 -6.34
N ASN A 40 -13.75 -2.08 -5.45
CA ASN A 40 -14.59 -0.90 -5.27
C ASN A 40 -13.96 0.37 -5.86
N ASP A 41 -12.85 0.25 -6.58
CA ASP A 41 -12.16 1.39 -7.22
C ASP A 41 -11.71 2.48 -6.23
N ILE A 42 -11.06 2.10 -5.12
CA ILE A 42 -10.59 3.06 -4.11
C ILE A 42 -9.12 2.87 -3.74
N GLY A 43 -8.38 3.99 -3.72
CA GLY A 43 -7.12 4.16 -2.99
C GLY A 43 -5.87 3.57 -3.65
N TYR A 44 -5.96 3.00 -4.85
CA TYR A 44 -4.78 2.50 -5.58
C TYR A 44 -4.21 3.50 -6.60
N ASP A 45 -4.99 4.52 -6.97
CA ASP A 45 -4.65 5.56 -7.94
C ASP A 45 -3.41 6.34 -7.49
N GLU A 46 -3.37 6.72 -6.20
CA GLU A 46 -2.22 7.37 -5.56
C GLU A 46 -0.95 6.52 -5.67
N ALA A 47 -1.06 5.19 -5.63
CA ALA A 47 0.07 4.30 -5.80
C ALA A 47 0.61 4.33 -7.24
N PHE A 48 -0.26 4.47 -8.23
CA PHE A 48 0.14 4.63 -9.62
C PHE A 48 0.77 5.99 -9.87
N GLU A 49 0.19 7.07 -9.34
CA GLU A 49 0.79 8.41 -9.40
C GLU A 49 2.18 8.42 -8.79
N ARG A 50 2.36 7.81 -7.61
CA ARG A 50 3.67 7.70 -6.97
C ARG A 50 4.64 6.88 -7.79
N LEU A 51 4.20 5.76 -8.35
CA LEU A 51 5.05 4.93 -9.21
C LEU A 51 5.56 5.72 -10.43
N LEU A 52 4.71 6.54 -11.04
CA LEU A 52 5.11 7.40 -12.17
C LEU A 52 6.21 8.39 -11.78
N THR A 53 6.18 8.94 -10.55
CA THR A 53 7.25 9.84 -10.07
C THR A 53 8.61 9.18 -9.88
N TRP A 54 8.68 7.85 -9.82
CA TRP A 54 9.93 7.10 -9.68
C TRP A 54 10.47 6.57 -11.01
N ILE A 55 9.62 6.47 -12.03
CA ILE A 55 9.99 5.94 -13.35
C ILE A 55 10.50 7.06 -14.27
N VAL A 56 10.06 8.31 -14.05
CA VAL A 56 10.53 9.52 -14.73
C VAL A 56 11.77 10.08 -14.04
#